data_AF-A0A8S9KLP4-F1
#
_entry.id   AF-A0A8S9KLP4-F1
#
_cell.length_a   1.000
_cell.length_b   1.000
_cell.length_c   1.000
_cell.angle_alpha   90.00
_cell.angle_beta   90.00
_cell.angle_gamma   90.00
#
_symmetry.space_group_name_H-M   'P 1'
#
loop_
_entity.id
_entity.type
_entity.pdbx_description
1 polymer ?
#
loop_
_entity_poly.entity_id
_entity_poly.type
_entity_poly.pdbx_seq_one_letter_code
_entity_poly.pdbx_strand_id
1 'polypeptide(L)'
;MRILSGILVVYLISTLLFGQLIYVARGRFHYHKRRGLSDPPPPPPPAVTANPPQVPSDPYPNPNPDPAPGDSDSGCIFDVTSFGAVGDGSCDDTAAFKAAWKAACAVESSVVLAPEGGVFKITSTIFSGPCKPGLVFQLDGVLMPPDGPEEWPEKDSKSQWLVFYRLDGFTFAGKGTVEGNGQKWWDLPCKPHRG
;
A
#
# COMPACT_ATOMS: atom_id res chain seq x y z
N MET A 1 25.03 -7.17 50.87
CA MET A 1 23.76 -7.75 50.35
C MET A 1 23.02 -6.88 49.33
N ARG A 2 23.05 -5.54 49.38
CA ARG A 2 22.28 -4.68 48.44
C ARG A 2 22.82 -4.65 47.00
N ILE A 3 24.14 -4.79 46.81
CA ILE A 3 24.79 -4.77 45.49
C ILE A 3 24.54 -6.07 44.72
N LEU A 4 24.59 -7.21 45.40
CA LEU A 4 24.31 -8.53 44.81
C LEU A 4 22.85 -8.65 44.34
N SER A 5 21.92 -8.02 45.07
CA SER A 5 20.50 -7.96 44.68
C SER A 5 20.29 -7.12 43.41
N GLY A 6 21.02 -6.01 43.23
CA GLY A 6 20.94 -5.19 42.03
C GLY A 6 21.44 -5.92 40.77
N ILE A 7 22.55 -6.66 40.88
CA ILE A 7 23.12 -7.42 39.76
C ILE A 7 22.17 -8.55 39.32
N LEU A 8 21.55 -9.25 40.28
CA LEU A 8 20.59 -10.32 39.99
C LEU A 8 19.36 -9.78 39.22
N VAL A 9 18.85 -8.61 39.61
CA VAL A 9 17.70 -7.98 38.94
C VAL A 9 18.04 -7.57 37.50
N VAL A 10 19.22 -7.00 37.27
CA VAL A 10 19.67 -6.63 35.92
C VAL A 10 19.85 -7.88 35.04
N TYR A 11 20.38 -8.97 35.60
CA TYR A 11 20.55 -10.22 34.87
C TYR A 11 19.21 -10.85 34.48
N LEU A 12 18.22 -10.83 35.37
CA LEU A 12 16.86 -11.33 35.09
C LEU A 12 16.12 -10.50 34.04
N ILE A 13 16.29 -9.17 34.05
CA ILE A 13 15.70 -8.29 33.04
C ILE A 13 16.36 -8.53 31.67
N SER A 14 17.68 -8.72 31.63
CA SER A 14 18.41 -9.02 30.40
C SER A 14 17.98 -10.34 29.78
N THR A 15 17.85 -11.42 30.56
CA THR A 15 17.41 -12.72 30.04
C THR A 15 15.95 -12.70 29.56
N LEU A 16 15.07 -11.94 30.21
CA LEU A 16 13.68 -11.75 29.76
C LEU A 16 13.61 -10.99 28.41
N LEU A 17 14.42 -9.95 28.24
CA LEU A 17 14.49 -9.18 26.99
C LEU A 17 15.08 -9.99 25.83
N PHE A 18 16.16 -10.75 26.07
CA PHE A 18 16.74 -11.63 25.06
C PHE A 18 15.85 -12.83 24.73
N GLY A 19 15.12 -13.40 25.69
CA GLY A 19 14.17 -14.48 25.46
C GLY A 19 13.03 -14.10 24.50
N GLN A 20 12.50 -12.88 24.59
CA GLN A 20 11.46 -12.40 23.68
C GLN A 20 11.97 -12.18 22.24
N LEU A 21 13.24 -11.81 22.05
CA LEU A 21 13.83 -11.64 20.72
C LEU A 21 13.98 -12.98 19.97
N ILE A 22 14.27 -14.07 20.69
CA ILE A 22 14.48 -15.39 20.07
C ILE A 22 13.13 -16.09 19.76
N TYR A 23 12.08 -15.81 20.55
CA TYR A 23 10.75 -16.42 20.34
C TYR A 23 10.04 -15.96 19.05
N VAL A 24 10.42 -14.81 18.48
CA VAL A 24 9.78 -14.22 17.28
C VAL A 24 10.43 -14.70 15.97
N ALA A 25 11.56 -15.41 16.01
CA ALA A 25 12.27 -15.84 14.81
C ALA A 25 11.83 -17.24 14.33
N ARG A 26 10.60 -17.39 13.84
CA ARG A 26 10.20 -18.54 13.01
C ARG A 26 10.27 -18.16 11.53
N GLY A 27 11.45 -18.30 10.94
CA GLY A 27 11.62 -18.14 9.48
C GLY A 27 10.88 -19.22 8.71
N ARG A 28 9.93 -18.83 7.85
CA ARG A 28 9.33 -19.73 6.85
C ARG A 28 10.24 -19.75 5.62
N PHE A 29 10.86 -20.89 5.35
CA PHE A 29 11.55 -21.14 4.08
C PHE A 29 10.52 -21.40 2.98
N HIS A 30 10.53 -20.59 1.93
CA HIS A 30 9.77 -20.85 0.71
C HIS A 30 10.69 -21.50 -0.33
N TYR A 31 10.32 -22.69 -0.80
CA TYR A 31 11.02 -23.42 -1.84
C TYR A 31 10.54 -22.95 -3.22
N HIS A 32 11.41 -22.29 -3.99
CA HIS A 32 11.12 -21.98 -5.38
C HIS A 32 11.40 -23.20 -6.26
N LYS A 33 10.35 -23.94 -6.61
CA LYS A 33 10.40 -24.93 -7.69
C LYS A 33 10.51 -24.18 -9.02
N ARG A 34 11.64 -24.30 -9.71
CA ARG A 34 11.77 -23.81 -11.09
C ARG A 34 10.73 -24.54 -11.95
N ARG A 35 9.72 -23.81 -12.44
CA ARG A 35 8.88 -24.31 -13.54
C ARG A 35 9.72 -24.21 -14.81
N GLY A 36 9.91 -25.37 -15.45
CA GLY A 36 10.51 -25.45 -16.78
C GLY A 36 9.68 -24.66 -17.79
N LEU A 37 10.34 -24.29 -18.88
CA LEU A 37 9.77 -23.65 -20.07
C LEU A 37 8.35 -24.19 -20.36
N SER A 38 7.35 -23.32 -20.21
CA SER A 38 6.04 -23.54 -20.81
C SER A 38 6.13 -23.19 -22.28
N ASP A 39 5.67 -24.11 -23.14
CA ASP A 39 5.53 -23.88 -24.58
C ASP A 39 4.74 -22.60 -24.88
N PRO A 40 5.03 -21.90 -25.99
CA PRO A 40 4.28 -20.70 -26.37
C PRO A 40 2.80 -21.04 -26.62
N PRO A 41 1.87 -20.14 -26.24
CA PRO A 41 0.46 -20.35 -26.52
C PRO A 41 0.20 -20.36 -28.03
N PRO A 42 -0.80 -21.13 -28.51
CA PRO A 42 -1.18 -21.13 -29.91
C PRO A 42 -1.70 -19.74 -30.36
N PRO A 43 -1.57 -19.40 -31.64
CA PRO A 43 -2.04 -18.12 -32.16
C PRO A 43 -3.58 -17.98 -32.02
N PRO A 44 -4.09 -16.76 -31.81
CA PRO A 44 -5.51 -16.53 -31.70
C PRO A 44 -6.24 -16.81 -33.02
N PRO A 45 -7.49 -17.30 -32.98
CA PRO A 45 -8.32 -17.46 -34.17
C PRO A 45 -8.63 -16.09 -34.82
N PRO A 46 -8.88 -16.04 -36.13
CA PRO A 46 -9.20 -14.80 -36.83
C PRO A 46 -10.49 -14.17 -36.27
N ALA A 47 -10.47 -12.84 -36.15
CA ALA A 47 -11.57 -12.04 -35.61
C ALA A 47 -12.85 -12.25 -36.43
N VAL A 48 -13.86 -12.86 -35.81
CA VAL A 48 -15.22 -12.88 -36.33
C VAL A 48 -15.87 -11.57 -35.91
N THR A 49 -16.12 -10.68 -36.89
CA THR A 49 -16.97 -9.50 -36.71
C THR A 49 -18.41 -9.95 -36.45
N ALA A 50 -18.77 -10.10 -35.18
CA ALA A 50 -20.15 -10.22 -34.75
C ALA A 50 -20.70 -8.82 -34.45
N ASN A 51 -21.80 -8.44 -35.12
CA ASN A 51 -22.57 -7.26 -34.75
C ASN A 51 -23.10 -7.41 -33.30
N PRO A 52 -23.20 -6.32 -32.52
CA PRO A 52 -23.75 -6.39 -31.17
C PRO A 52 -25.22 -6.82 -31.21
N PRO A 53 -25.68 -7.71 -30.31
CA PRO A 53 -27.11 -7.98 -30.16
C PRO A 53 -27.81 -6.71 -29.66
N GLN A 54 -28.86 -6.29 -30.37
CA GLN A 54 -29.77 -5.25 -29.91
C GLN A 54 -30.51 -5.77 -28.66
N VAL A 55 -30.34 -5.06 -27.55
CA VAL A 55 -31.13 -5.24 -26.33
C VAL A 55 -32.58 -4.84 -26.67
N PRO A 56 -33.59 -5.71 -26.48
CA PRO A 56 -34.98 -5.30 -26.59
C PRO A 56 -35.27 -4.27 -25.50
N SER A 57 -35.76 -3.10 -25.89
CA SER A 57 -36.28 -2.10 -24.96
C SER A 57 -37.62 -2.59 -24.40
N ASP A 58 -37.66 -2.89 -23.10
CA ASP A 58 -38.88 -3.29 -22.39
C ASP A 58 -39.93 -2.16 -22.42
N PRO A 59 -41.17 -2.44 -22.85
CA PRO A 59 -42.20 -1.43 -22.98
C PRO A 59 -43.18 -1.48 -21.80
N TYR A 60 -42.77 -1.14 -20.57
CA TYR A 60 -43.76 -0.82 -19.53
C TYR A 60 -43.25 0.26 -18.54
N PRO A 61 -43.99 1.37 -18.36
CA PRO A 61 -43.72 2.32 -17.29
C PRO A 61 -44.23 1.74 -15.97
N ASN A 62 -43.33 1.46 -15.02
CA ASN A 62 -43.72 1.17 -13.65
C ASN A 62 -44.15 2.48 -12.95
N PRO A 63 -45.41 2.62 -12.46
CA PRO A 63 -45.88 3.83 -11.81
C PRO A 63 -45.30 4.07 -10.42
N ASN A 64 -44.63 3.07 -9.83
CA ASN A 64 -44.02 3.17 -8.51
C ASN A 64 -42.56 2.71 -8.59
N PRO A 65 -41.59 3.62 -8.66
CA PRO A 65 -40.20 3.25 -8.36
C PRO A 65 -40.18 2.74 -6.93
N ASP A 66 -39.77 1.50 -6.71
CA ASP A 66 -39.27 1.11 -5.39
C ASP A 66 -38.24 2.16 -4.96
N PRO A 67 -38.23 2.61 -3.70
CA PRO A 67 -37.14 3.46 -3.24
C PRO A 67 -35.86 2.70 -3.53
N ALA A 68 -35.04 3.22 -4.45
CA ALA A 68 -33.68 2.74 -4.61
C ALA A 68 -33.10 2.63 -3.20
N PRO A 69 -32.36 1.56 -2.85
CA PRO A 69 -31.58 1.56 -1.63
C PRO A 69 -30.79 2.86 -1.68
N GLY A 70 -31.17 3.80 -0.82
CA GLY A 70 -30.43 5.02 -0.63
C GLY A 70 -29.14 4.56 0.00
N ASP A 71 -28.17 4.23 -0.85
CA ASP A 71 -26.76 4.18 -0.48
C ASP A 71 -26.36 5.62 -0.18
N SER A 72 -26.81 6.08 0.98
CA SER A 72 -26.13 7.08 1.75
C SER A 72 -24.98 6.43 2.52
N ASP A 73 -24.25 5.50 1.90
CA ASP A 73 -22.86 5.25 2.24
C ASP A 73 -22.04 6.35 1.56
N SER A 74 -22.18 7.57 2.09
CA SER A 74 -21.07 8.50 2.00
C SER A 74 -19.99 7.92 2.90
N GLY A 75 -19.28 6.92 2.38
CA GLY A 75 -18.18 6.28 3.10
C GLY A 75 -17.24 7.34 3.64
N CYS A 76 -16.60 7.06 4.78
CA CYS A 76 -15.65 7.99 5.38
C CYS A 76 -14.39 8.09 4.51
N ILE A 77 -14.46 8.91 3.46
CA ILE A 77 -13.40 9.14 2.48
C ILE A 77 -12.52 10.29 2.95
N PHE A 78 -11.24 10.00 3.08
CA PHE A 78 -10.17 10.91 3.44
C PHE A 78 -9.33 11.15 2.18
N ASP A 79 -9.80 12.05 1.32
CA ASP A 79 -9.10 12.46 0.11
C ASP A 79 -7.82 13.22 0.48
N VAL A 80 -6.67 12.73 0.03
CA VAL A 80 -5.35 13.31 0.34
C VAL A 80 -5.22 14.78 -0.09
N THR A 81 -5.96 15.22 -1.12
CA THR A 81 -5.98 16.63 -1.56
C THR A 81 -6.65 17.53 -0.53
N SER A 82 -7.64 17.02 0.21
CA SER A 82 -8.25 17.72 1.35
C SER A 82 -7.30 17.84 2.55
N PHE A 83 -6.21 17.07 2.56
CA PHE A 83 -5.11 17.16 3.53
C PHE A 83 -3.90 17.95 3.01
N GLY A 84 -4.04 18.58 1.84
CA GLY A 84 -3.02 19.47 1.26
C GLY A 84 -2.07 18.80 0.26
N ALA A 85 -2.38 17.58 -0.22
CA ALA A 85 -1.64 17.00 -1.33
C ALA A 85 -1.88 17.83 -2.60
N VAL A 86 -0.82 18.14 -3.33
CA VAL A 86 -0.87 18.94 -4.57
C VAL A 86 -1.12 18.02 -5.77
N GLY A 87 -0.47 16.85 -5.81
CA GLY A 87 -0.67 15.89 -6.91
C GLY A 87 -0.11 16.34 -8.25
N ASP A 88 0.96 17.15 -8.27
CA ASP A 88 1.61 17.67 -9.48
C ASP A 88 2.87 16.88 -9.92
N GLY A 89 3.24 15.83 -9.19
CA GLY A 89 4.44 15.01 -9.39
C GLY A 89 5.74 15.66 -8.92
N SER A 90 5.68 16.91 -8.43
CA SER A 90 6.85 17.70 -8.06
C SER A 90 6.90 18.02 -6.57
N CYS A 91 5.77 18.36 -5.96
CA CYS A 91 5.66 18.63 -4.53
C CYS A 91 5.80 17.34 -3.72
N ASP A 92 6.35 17.44 -2.51
CA ASP A 92 6.36 16.33 -1.56
C ASP A 92 5.01 16.26 -0.81
N ASP A 93 4.17 15.32 -1.22
CA ASP A 93 2.83 15.11 -0.68
C ASP A 93 2.82 14.22 0.59
N THR A 94 3.99 13.80 1.08
CA THR A 94 4.12 12.84 2.19
C THR A 94 3.35 13.27 3.45
N ALA A 95 3.37 14.56 3.78
CA ALA A 95 2.69 15.08 4.96
C ALA A 95 1.17 14.95 4.84
N ALA A 96 0.62 15.23 3.67
CA ALA A 96 -0.81 15.11 3.40
C ALA A 96 -1.27 13.65 3.47
N PHE A 97 -0.53 12.72 2.86
CA PHE A 97 -0.83 11.28 2.95
C PHE A 97 -0.77 10.77 4.39
N LYS A 98 0.21 11.18 5.18
CA LYS A 98 0.29 10.81 6.61
C LYS A 98 -0.87 11.36 7.43
N ALA A 99 -1.31 12.58 7.13
CA ALA A 99 -2.44 13.20 7.81
C ALA A 99 -3.77 12.51 7.46
N ALA A 100 -4.02 12.26 6.16
CA ALA A 100 -5.19 11.52 5.68
C ALA A 100 -5.24 10.11 6.28
N TRP A 101 -4.11 9.38 6.24
CA TRP A 101 -3.99 8.06 6.85
C TRP A 101 -4.32 8.08 8.34
N LYS A 102 -3.75 9.02 9.11
CA LYS A 102 -3.99 9.13 10.54
C LYS A 102 -5.47 9.38 10.85
N ALA A 103 -6.13 10.22 10.05
CA ALA A 103 -7.54 10.51 10.21
C ALA A 103 -8.42 9.28 9.88
N ALA A 104 -8.15 8.62 8.75
CA ALA A 104 -8.88 7.42 8.33
C ALA A 104 -8.69 6.26 9.32
N CYS A 105 -7.47 6.02 9.79
CA CYS A 105 -7.11 4.92 10.68
C CYS A 105 -7.93 4.90 11.99
N ALA A 106 -8.46 6.06 12.42
CA ALA A 106 -9.31 6.17 13.61
C ALA A 106 -10.79 5.80 13.37
N VAL A 107 -11.18 5.58 12.11
CA VAL A 107 -12.56 5.37 11.67
C VAL A 107 -12.71 4.00 11.02
N GLU A 108 -13.74 3.26 11.42
CA GLU A 108 -14.08 1.95 10.87
C GLU A 108 -14.59 2.06 9.43
N SER A 109 -14.21 1.10 8.57
CA SER A 109 -14.63 1.06 7.16
C SER A 109 -14.34 2.36 6.39
N SER A 110 -13.20 2.99 6.66
CA SER A 110 -12.79 4.26 6.04
C SER A 110 -11.91 4.06 4.81
N VAL A 111 -11.83 5.09 3.97
CA VAL A 111 -11.03 5.09 2.74
C VAL A 111 -10.04 6.25 2.76
N VAL A 112 -8.75 5.99 2.59
CA VAL A 112 -7.77 7.01 2.18
C VAL A 112 -7.76 7.04 0.66
N LEU A 113 -8.14 8.18 0.06
CA LEU A 113 -8.27 8.30 -1.40
C LEU A 113 -7.12 9.16 -1.97
N ALA A 114 -6.37 8.59 -2.90
CA ALA A 114 -5.48 9.32 -3.81
C ALA A 114 -6.16 9.39 -5.19
N PRO A 115 -6.80 10.53 -5.53
CA PRO A 115 -7.74 10.61 -6.66
C PRO A 115 -7.07 10.50 -8.03
N GLU A 116 -7.87 10.08 -9.02
CA GLU A 116 -7.48 10.06 -10.43
C GLU A 116 -7.07 11.46 -10.92
N GLY A 117 -6.13 11.49 -11.88
CA GLY A 117 -5.57 12.72 -12.43
C GLY A 117 -4.45 13.35 -11.58
N GLY A 118 -4.31 12.94 -10.30
CA GLY A 118 -3.19 13.35 -9.45
C GLY A 118 -1.95 12.49 -9.66
N VAL A 119 -0.77 13.13 -9.62
CA VAL A 119 0.54 12.48 -9.53
C VAL A 119 1.16 12.85 -8.20
N PHE A 120 1.13 11.93 -7.25
CA PHE A 120 1.53 12.18 -5.87
C PHE A 120 2.94 11.68 -5.63
N LYS A 121 3.87 12.60 -5.37
CA LYS A 121 5.23 12.23 -4.99
C LYS A 121 5.34 12.15 -3.47
N ILE A 122 5.63 10.96 -2.94
CA ILE A 122 5.87 10.76 -1.51
C ILE A 122 7.19 10.04 -1.25
N THR A 123 7.86 10.38 -0.16
CA THR A 123 9.13 9.79 0.24
C THR A 123 8.91 8.55 1.11
N SER A 124 9.98 7.98 1.67
CA SER A 124 9.90 6.75 2.49
C SER A 124 8.88 6.92 3.62
N THR A 125 7.82 6.11 3.57
CA THR A 125 6.66 6.27 4.43
C THR A 125 6.19 4.93 4.97
N ILE A 126 6.05 4.89 6.30
CA ILE A 126 5.45 3.77 7.03
C ILE A 126 4.06 4.18 7.48
N PHE A 127 3.05 3.62 6.84
CA PHE A 127 1.66 3.68 7.22
C PHE A 127 1.39 2.61 8.29
N SER A 128 1.45 3.04 9.56
CA SER A 128 1.37 2.15 10.72
C SER A 128 -0.02 2.16 11.33
N GLY A 129 -0.45 0.99 11.81
CA GLY A 129 -1.58 0.83 12.73
C GLY A 129 -1.18 0.88 14.21
N PRO A 130 -2.07 0.43 15.12
CA PRO A 130 -3.35 -0.24 14.82
C PRO A 130 -4.39 0.73 14.25
N CYS A 131 -5.14 0.27 13.25
CA CYS A 131 -6.29 0.98 12.69
C CYS A 131 -7.59 0.24 13.00
N LYS A 132 -8.72 0.92 12.87
CA LYS A 132 -10.03 0.26 12.88
C LYS A 132 -10.15 -0.68 11.66
N PRO A 133 -10.92 -1.79 11.77
CA PRO A 133 -11.11 -2.71 10.66
C PRO A 133 -11.75 -2.05 9.44
N GLY A 134 -11.51 -2.61 8.26
CA GLY A 134 -12.11 -2.15 7.00
C GLY A 134 -11.44 -0.91 6.40
N LEU A 135 -10.25 -0.51 6.87
CA LEU A 135 -9.49 0.57 6.26
C LEU A 135 -9.04 0.20 4.84
N VAL A 136 -9.36 1.05 3.87
CA VAL A 136 -8.96 0.92 2.48
C VAL A 136 -8.02 2.07 2.10
N PHE A 137 -6.90 1.76 1.45
CA PHE A 137 -6.14 2.75 0.69
C PHE A 137 -6.53 2.61 -0.78
N GLN A 138 -7.26 3.60 -1.30
CA GLN A 138 -7.73 3.65 -2.68
C GLN A 138 -6.80 4.56 -3.49
N LEU A 139 -6.01 3.96 -4.38
CA LEU A 139 -5.12 4.66 -5.30
C LEU A 139 -5.69 4.70 -6.72
N ASP A 140 -6.30 5.82 -7.10
CA ASP A 140 -6.82 6.01 -8.46
C ASP A 140 -5.92 6.90 -9.34
N GLY A 141 -5.04 7.70 -8.73
CA GLY A 141 -3.99 8.47 -9.41
C GLY A 141 -2.68 7.71 -9.58
N VAL A 142 -1.57 8.45 -9.66
CA VAL A 142 -0.21 7.91 -9.68
C VAL A 142 0.47 8.19 -8.34
N LEU A 143 1.06 7.18 -7.73
CA LEU A 143 1.90 7.32 -6.54
C LEU A 143 3.35 7.04 -6.95
N MET A 144 4.27 7.97 -6.70
CA MET A 144 5.67 7.84 -7.09
C MET A 144 6.64 8.30 -6.00
N PRO A 145 7.88 7.80 -5.96
CA PRO A 145 8.90 8.31 -5.08
C PRO A 145 9.71 9.44 -5.73
N PRO A 146 10.69 10.05 -5.03
CA PRO A 146 11.76 10.81 -5.68
C PRO A 146 12.46 10.01 -6.80
N ASP A 147 13.13 10.68 -7.73
CA ASP A 147 13.71 10.01 -8.90
C ASP A 147 15.14 9.52 -8.61
N GLY A 148 15.23 8.39 -7.91
CA GLY A 148 16.47 7.67 -7.66
C GLY A 148 17.20 8.01 -6.35
N PRO A 149 18.31 7.31 -6.07
CA PRO A 149 18.97 7.28 -4.76
C PRO A 149 19.55 8.62 -4.26
N GLU A 150 19.81 9.56 -5.17
CA GLU A 150 20.38 10.88 -4.87
C GLU A 150 19.32 11.88 -4.43
N GLU A 151 18.09 11.75 -4.92
CA GLU A 151 16.97 12.63 -4.57
C GLU A 151 16.23 12.18 -3.30
N TRP A 152 16.52 10.98 -2.80
CA TRP A 152 15.94 10.50 -1.55
C TRP A 152 16.45 11.32 -0.35
N PRO A 153 15.55 11.81 0.53
CA PRO A 153 15.98 12.51 1.74
C PRO A 153 16.95 11.67 2.58
N GLU A 154 18.01 12.28 3.09
CA GLU A 154 19.03 11.56 3.88
C GLU A 154 18.48 10.89 5.15
N LYS A 155 17.43 11.50 5.74
CA LYS A 155 16.74 10.99 6.92
C LYS A 155 15.88 9.75 6.64
N ASP A 156 15.58 9.47 5.37
CA ASP A 156 14.66 8.43 4.95
C ASP A 156 15.39 7.11 4.68
N SER A 157 14.66 5.99 4.80
CA SER A 157 15.19 4.68 4.42
C SER A 157 15.38 4.61 2.91
N LYS A 158 16.60 4.28 2.47
CA LYS A 158 16.91 3.93 1.07
C LYS A 158 16.59 2.47 0.73
N SER A 159 16.09 1.69 1.68
CA SER A 159 15.78 0.27 1.50
C SER A 159 14.28 -0.02 1.43
N GLN A 160 13.44 0.95 1.80
CA GLN A 160 11.99 0.79 1.87
C GLN A 160 11.32 2.11 1.47
N TRP A 161 10.32 2.04 0.60
CA TRP A 161 9.56 3.21 0.17
C TRP A 161 8.16 3.24 0.79
N LEU A 162 7.28 2.31 0.41
CA LEU A 162 5.91 2.23 0.93
C LEU A 162 5.77 1.01 1.84
N VAL A 163 5.50 1.26 3.12
CA VAL A 163 5.38 0.20 4.12
C VAL A 163 4.03 0.31 4.83
N PHE A 164 3.24 -0.76 4.77
CA PHE A 164 2.03 -0.93 5.56
C PHE A 164 2.33 -1.86 6.73
N TYR A 165 2.19 -1.39 7.97
CA TYR A 165 2.68 -2.10 9.15
C TYR A 165 1.65 -2.21 10.27
N ARG A 166 1.52 -3.42 10.84
CA ARG A 166 0.58 -3.76 11.94
C ARG A 166 -0.87 -3.35 11.65
N LEU A 167 -1.37 -3.81 10.50
CA LEU A 167 -2.76 -3.60 10.08
C LEU A 167 -3.53 -4.91 10.13
N ASP A 168 -4.80 -4.82 10.47
CA ASP A 168 -5.75 -5.93 10.47
C ASP A 168 -6.94 -5.57 9.58
N GLY A 169 -7.32 -6.46 8.66
CA GLY A 169 -8.38 -6.19 7.68
C GLY A 169 -8.12 -5.01 6.74
N PHE A 170 -6.86 -4.61 6.52
CA PHE A 170 -6.49 -3.54 5.59
C PHE A 170 -6.54 -4.00 4.13
N THR A 171 -7.03 -3.12 3.25
CA THR A 171 -7.04 -3.35 1.79
C THR A 171 -6.31 -2.23 1.07
N PHE A 172 -5.40 -2.59 0.16
CA PHE A 172 -4.86 -1.67 -0.84
C PHE A 172 -5.57 -1.95 -2.17
N ALA A 173 -6.29 -0.96 -2.69
CA ALA A 173 -7.12 -1.05 -3.89
C ALA A 173 -6.90 0.19 -4.78
N GLY A 174 -7.51 0.18 -5.95
CA GLY A 174 -7.33 1.27 -6.91
C GLY A 174 -7.21 0.81 -8.35
N LYS A 175 -7.56 1.70 -9.28
CA LYS A 175 -7.26 1.56 -10.72
C LYS A 175 -6.00 2.34 -11.13
N GLY A 176 -5.38 3.04 -10.19
CA GLY A 176 -4.22 3.89 -10.39
C GLY A 176 -2.90 3.12 -10.54
N THR A 177 -1.79 3.86 -10.47
CA THR A 177 -0.43 3.33 -10.71
C THR A 177 0.49 3.58 -9.54
N VAL A 178 1.24 2.55 -9.13
CA VAL A 178 2.42 2.70 -8.27
C VAL A 178 3.64 2.75 -9.19
N GLU A 179 4.15 3.95 -9.43
CA GLU A 179 5.38 4.18 -10.20
C GLU A 179 6.59 4.07 -9.25
N GLY A 180 7.56 3.21 -9.56
CA GLY A 180 8.67 2.91 -8.67
C GLY A 180 9.93 3.73 -8.91
N ASN A 181 10.05 4.44 -10.03
CA ASN A 181 11.26 5.15 -10.48
C ASN A 181 12.54 4.30 -10.31
N GLY A 182 12.47 3.03 -10.71
CA GLY A 182 13.49 2.02 -10.38
C GLY A 182 14.80 2.14 -11.14
N GLN A 183 14.81 2.78 -12.31
CA GLN A 183 15.95 2.71 -13.25
C GLN A 183 17.27 3.19 -12.63
N LYS A 184 17.29 4.39 -12.03
CA LYS A 184 18.48 4.94 -11.37
C LYS A 184 18.97 4.10 -10.19
N TRP A 185 18.09 3.31 -9.56
CA TRP A 185 18.49 2.37 -8.50
C TRP A 185 19.19 1.13 -9.07
N TRP A 186 18.74 0.63 -10.22
CA TRP A 186 19.33 -0.52 -10.89
C TRP A 186 20.67 -0.22 -11.56
N ASP A 187 20.88 1.04 -11.96
CA ASP A 187 22.12 1.51 -12.59
C ASP A 187 23.26 1.75 -11.58
N LEU A 188 22.98 1.62 -10.27
CA LEU A 188 24.02 1.72 -9.25
C LEU A 188 25.06 0.59 -9.42
N PRO A 189 26.37 0.90 -9.27
CA PRO A 189 27.41 -0.12 -9.38
C PRO A 189 27.20 -1.21 -8.32
N CYS A 190 27.30 -2.47 -8.74
CA CYS A 190 27.27 -3.60 -7.82
C CYS A 190 28.32 -3.40 -6.72
N LYS A 191 27.92 -3.49 -5.45
CA LYS A 191 28.87 -3.53 -4.35
C LYS A 191 29.74 -4.79 -4.53
N PRO A 192 31.09 -4.68 -4.47
CA PRO A 192 31.93 -5.86 -4.47
C PRO A 192 31.51 -6.77 -3.30
N HIS A 193 31.13 -8.01 -3.61
CA HIS A 193 30.97 -9.01 -2.57
C HIS A 193 32.36 -9.26 -1.96
N ARG A 194 32.54 -8.94 -0.68
CA ARG A 194 33.68 -9.48 0.07
C ARG A 194 33.40 -10.98 0.26
N GLY A 195 34.11 -11.80 -0.51
CA GLY A 195 34.14 -13.25 -0.34
C GLY A 195 34.75 -13.67 0.98
#